data_AF-A0AAE0UFN6-F1
#
_entry.id   AF-A0AAE0UFN6-F1
#
_cell.length_a   1.000
_cell.length_b   1.000
_cell.length_c   1.000
_cell.angle_alpha   90.00
_cell.angle_beta   90.00
_cell.angle_gamma   90.00
#
_symmetry.space_group_name_H-M   'P 1'
#
loop_
_entity.id
_entity.type
_entity.pdbx_description
1 polymer ?
#
loop_
_entity_poly.entity_id
_entity_poly.type
_entity_poly.pdbx_seq_one_letter_code
_entity_poly.pdbx_strand_id
1 'polypeptide(L)'
;MADSDYRSSGRPASGSILNLKMGERRATLSRSVVISPYSASRVPISNIALMRQIIEREEFVGMAEAEYEGQKAMAKVIPENAVMPIAWGYFQDDKTKAWFLTHFRNLLANAPKISEFLPIVRQLHEKSVSPTGKFGFHVTPFYGPPPMIVDWTDDWEFFWTREFRSGLQYAQKMRGENPELMEVAEEFIEKVVPRLLRPLQTGGRTIKPSLCHGDLWDGNIQMDVDTEKPMVFDPCPFYGHHEMDLQCMRSPRYNIGYNFVKEYAKVGASQPHEDFNDRNALYAIRNDIMTAGMWPQWASLLDQAKEEMRRLIAKHPEGLAGFEGDITPNDIRE
;
A
#
# COMPACT_ATOMS: atom_id res chain seq x y z
N MET A 1 -45.60 -31.03 12.15
CA MET A 1 -46.00 -30.96 10.73
C MET A 1 -45.12 -29.90 10.11
N ALA A 2 -44.32 -30.31 9.10
CA ALA A 2 -43.65 -29.57 8.02
C ALA A 2 -43.06 -28.17 8.36
N ASP A 3 -41.75 -27.86 8.34
CA ASP A 3 -40.61 -28.19 7.47
C ASP A 3 -40.55 -27.41 6.14
N SER A 4 -39.34 -26.95 5.78
CA SER A 4 -38.89 -26.20 4.57
C SER A 4 -39.36 -24.73 4.41
N ASP A 5 -38.58 -23.73 3.99
CA ASP A 5 -37.37 -23.67 3.17
C ASP A 5 -36.57 -22.37 3.46
N TYR A 6 -35.32 -22.52 3.91
CA TYR A 6 -34.30 -21.46 3.89
C TYR A 6 -33.50 -21.63 2.60
N ARG A 7 -33.84 -20.89 1.54
CA ARG A 7 -33.10 -20.97 0.27
C ARG A 7 -31.73 -20.31 0.40
N SER A 8 -30.72 -21.16 0.52
CA SER A 8 -29.34 -20.88 0.17
C SER A 8 -29.24 -20.49 -1.32
N SER A 9 -28.87 -19.24 -1.62
CA SER A 9 -28.32 -18.89 -2.93
C SER A 9 -26.82 -19.19 -2.93
N GLY A 10 -26.42 -20.02 -3.89
CA GLY A 10 -25.19 -20.81 -3.87
C GLY A 10 -23.89 -20.03 -4.07
N ARG A 11 -22.85 -20.58 -3.45
CA ARG A 11 -21.45 -20.34 -3.82
C ARG A 11 -21.19 -20.93 -5.21
N PRO A 12 -20.45 -20.25 -6.09
CA PRO A 12 -19.69 -20.93 -7.12
C PRO A 12 -18.39 -21.42 -6.49
N ALA A 13 -18.29 -22.73 -6.28
CA ALA A 13 -17.00 -23.41 -6.20
C ALA A 13 -16.63 -23.83 -7.62
N SER A 14 -15.63 -23.19 -8.23
CA SER A 14 -14.81 -23.79 -9.28
C SER A 14 -13.53 -22.99 -9.45
N GLY A 15 -12.41 -23.73 -9.51
CA GLY A 15 -11.09 -23.18 -9.75
C GLY A 15 -11.10 -22.35 -11.03
N SER A 16 -10.92 -21.05 -10.85
CA SER A 16 -10.55 -20.13 -11.90
C SER A 16 -9.27 -19.46 -11.42
N ILE A 17 -8.20 -19.64 -12.18
CA ILE A 17 -7.08 -18.72 -12.16
C ILE A 17 -7.72 -17.34 -12.30
N LEU A 18 -7.70 -16.55 -11.23
CA LEU A 18 -8.15 -15.17 -11.22
C LEU A 18 -7.26 -14.43 -12.21
N ASN A 19 -7.69 -14.43 -13.48
CA ASN A 19 -7.32 -13.41 -14.45
C ASN A 19 -8.00 -12.12 -13.99
N LEU A 20 -7.53 -11.57 -12.87
CA LEU A 20 -7.65 -10.15 -12.60
C LEU A 20 -6.80 -9.46 -13.67
N LYS A 21 -7.44 -9.16 -14.80
CA LYS A 21 -7.04 -8.06 -15.66
C LYS A 21 -7.08 -6.79 -14.78
N MET A 22 -6.01 -6.55 -14.01
CA MET A 22 -5.59 -5.18 -13.73
C MET A 22 -5.36 -4.59 -15.12
N GLY A 23 -6.18 -3.62 -15.52
CA GLY A 23 -6.41 -3.22 -16.92
C GLY A 23 -5.20 -2.79 -17.76
N GLU A 24 -3.98 -2.91 -17.26
CA GLU A 24 -2.73 -2.45 -17.87
C GLU A 24 -1.54 -3.39 -17.61
N ARG A 25 -1.73 -4.51 -16.88
CA ARG A 25 -0.68 -5.50 -16.60
C ARG A 25 -0.96 -6.80 -17.35
N ARG A 26 0.00 -7.26 -18.15
CA ARG A 26 -0.03 -8.60 -18.76
C ARG A 26 1.04 -9.47 -18.11
N ALA A 27 0.70 -10.09 -16.99
CA ALA A 27 1.52 -11.16 -16.42
C ALA A 27 1.40 -12.39 -17.31
N THR A 28 2.52 -12.83 -17.89
CA THR A 28 2.53 -14.06 -18.70
C THR A 28 3.19 -15.16 -17.89
N LEU A 29 2.43 -16.18 -17.51
CA LEU A 29 2.94 -17.41 -16.90
C LEU A 29 3.69 -18.20 -17.97
N SER A 30 5.02 -18.09 -18.04
CA SER A 30 5.83 -19.06 -18.75
C SER A 30 6.31 -20.13 -17.77
N ARG A 31 5.71 -21.31 -17.81
CA ARG A 31 6.13 -22.46 -16.98
C ARG A 31 7.50 -23.04 -17.35
N SER A 32 8.19 -22.47 -18.34
CA SER A 32 9.53 -22.86 -18.76
C SER A 32 10.22 -21.67 -19.44
N VAL A 33 10.96 -20.84 -18.70
CA VAL A 33 12.05 -20.08 -19.32
C VAL A 33 13.32 -20.88 -19.07
N VAL A 34 13.62 -21.81 -19.98
CA VAL A 34 14.99 -22.30 -20.11
C VAL A 34 15.77 -21.16 -20.75
N ILE A 35 16.42 -20.31 -19.95
CA ILE A 35 17.47 -19.44 -20.47
C ILE A 35 18.62 -20.37 -20.81
N SER A 36 18.76 -20.73 -22.08
CA SER A 36 19.93 -21.44 -22.61
C SER A 36 21.05 -20.43 -22.79
N PRO A 37 22.16 -20.48 -22.03
CA PRO A 37 23.36 -19.77 -22.42
C PRO A 37 24.03 -20.58 -23.54
N TYR A 38 24.03 -20.04 -24.75
CA TYR A 38 25.05 -20.40 -25.72
C TYR A 38 26.41 -19.90 -25.19
N SER A 39 27.05 -20.68 -24.33
CA SER A 39 28.50 -20.72 -24.10
C SER A 39 28.84 -21.73 -23.01
N ALA A 40 29.84 -22.57 -23.27
CA ALA A 40 30.16 -23.78 -22.54
C ALA A 40 30.56 -23.55 -21.07
N SER A 41 29.66 -23.86 -20.14
CA SER A 41 29.98 -24.51 -18.86
C SER A 41 28.69 -25.06 -18.25
N ARG A 42 28.59 -26.39 -18.10
CA ARG A 42 27.43 -27.07 -17.52
C ARG A 42 27.41 -26.87 -16.01
N VAL A 43 26.78 -25.80 -15.55
CA VAL A 43 26.24 -25.73 -14.19
C VAL A 43 24.83 -26.35 -14.25
N PRO A 44 24.48 -27.32 -13.39
CA PRO A 44 23.11 -27.82 -13.35
C PRO A 44 22.21 -26.70 -12.82
N ILE A 45 21.52 -26.02 -13.73
CA ILE A 45 20.46 -25.07 -13.40
C ILE A 45 19.32 -25.92 -12.84
N SER A 46 19.12 -25.89 -11.53
CA SER A 46 17.89 -26.36 -10.91
C SER A 46 16.71 -25.68 -11.62
N ASN A 47 15.58 -26.38 -11.80
CA ASN A 47 14.39 -25.83 -12.46
C ASN A 47 13.85 -24.63 -11.66
N ILE A 48 14.35 -23.42 -11.92
CA ILE A 48 13.87 -22.18 -11.31
C ILE A 48 12.70 -21.69 -12.16
N ALA A 49 11.49 -21.71 -11.58
CA ALA A 49 10.32 -21.08 -12.19
C ALA A 49 10.36 -19.57 -11.94
N LEU A 50 10.07 -18.79 -12.98
CA LEU A 50 10.16 -17.32 -12.97
C LEU A 50 8.82 -16.69 -13.36
N MET A 51 8.49 -15.57 -12.74
CA MET A 51 7.38 -14.71 -13.15
C MET A 51 7.93 -13.48 -13.86
N ARG A 52 7.35 -13.17 -15.03
CA ARG A 52 7.68 -11.98 -15.82
C ARG A 52 6.48 -11.05 -15.92
N GLN A 53 6.70 -9.78 -15.58
CA GLN A 53 5.79 -8.68 -15.87
C GLN A 53 6.34 -7.86 -17.03
N ILE A 54 5.46 -7.47 -17.95
CA ILE A 54 5.77 -6.59 -19.08
C ILE A 54 4.93 -5.33 -18.94
N ILE A 55 5.58 -4.18 -19.06
CA ILE A 55 4.95 -2.86 -19.09
C ILE A 55 5.12 -2.32 -20.51
N GLU A 56 4.00 -2.04 -21.17
CA GLU A 56 3.96 -1.68 -22.60
C GLU A 56 3.73 -0.19 -22.85
N ARG A 57 3.59 0.61 -21.78
CA ARG A 57 3.27 2.05 -21.83
C ARG A 57 4.42 2.87 -21.26
N GLU A 58 4.86 3.86 -22.01
CA GLU A 58 6.03 4.69 -21.70
C GLU A 58 5.91 5.39 -20.35
N GLU A 59 4.72 5.92 -20.04
CA GLU A 59 4.46 6.63 -18.79
C GLU A 59 4.55 5.75 -17.54
N PHE A 60 4.59 4.43 -17.69
CA PHE A 60 4.58 3.46 -16.60
C PHE A 60 5.86 2.61 -16.52
N VAL A 61 6.82 2.80 -17.42
CA VAL A 61 8.05 1.98 -17.44
C VAL A 61 8.84 2.04 -16.12
N GLY A 62 8.72 3.13 -15.36
CA GLY A 62 9.30 3.26 -14.02
C GLY A 62 8.75 2.26 -12.99
N MET A 63 7.58 1.67 -13.22
CA MET A 63 7.03 0.63 -12.34
C MET A 63 7.94 -0.59 -12.23
N ALA A 64 8.67 -0.94 -13.30
CA ALA A 64 9.58 -2.08 -13.26
C ALA A 64 10.72 -1.88 -12.25
N GLU A 65 11.31 -0.68 -12.22
CA GLU A 65 12.34 -0.31 -11.26
C GLU A 65 11.76 -0.23 -9.85
N ALA A 66 10.61 0.43 -9.68
CA ALA A 66 9.95 0.58 -8.40
C ALA A 66 9.60 -0.76 -7.76
N GLU A 67 9.05 -1.70 -8.54
CA GLU A 67 8.69 -3.03 -8.07
C GLU A 67 9.92 -3.84 -7.68
N TYR A 68 10.99 -3.77 -8.50
CA TYR A 68 12.28 -4.39 -8.17
C TYR A 68 12.88 -3.86 -6.87
N GLU A 69 13.02 -2.53 -6.75
CA GLU A 69 13.63 -1.89 -5.59
C GLU A 69 12.79 -2.08 -4.32
N GLY A 70 11.47 -2.08 -4.44
CA GLY A 70 10.53 -2.36 -3.35
C GLY A 70 10.64 -3.79 -2.84
N GLN A 71 10.53 -4.78 -3.73
CA GLN A 71 10.65 -6.19 -3.34
C GLN A 71 12.05 -6.48 -2.78
N LYS A 72 13.10 -5.84 -3.32
CA LYS A 72 14.48 -5.99 -2.82
C LYS A 72 14.60 -5.45 -1.40
N ALA A 73 14.02 -4.28 -1.13
CA ALA A 73 14.01 -3.69 0.20
C ALA A 73 13.25 -4.56 1.22
N MET A 74 12.09 -5.12 0.84
CA MET A 74 11.32 -6.01 1.71
C MET A 74 12.02 -7.34 1.96
N ALA A 75 12.53 -7.99 0.92
CA ALA A 75 13.23 -9.27 1.03
C ALA A 75 14.49 -9.18 1.92
N LYS A 76 15.08 -7.99 2.07
CA LYS A 76 16.17 -7.76 3.03
C LYS A 76 15.71 -7.83 4.49
N VAL A 77 14.44 -7.50 4.78
CA VAL A 77 13.90 -7.39 6.15
C VAL A 77 13.07 -8.62 6.52
N ILE A 78 12.29 -9.15 5.58
CA ILE A 78 11.39 -10.29 5.70
C ILE A 78 11.64 -11.32 4.57
N PRO A 79 12.85 -11.90 4.48
CA PRO A 79 13.27 -12.75 3.35
C PRO A 79 12.40 -13.99 3.13
N GLU A 80 11.70 -14.46 4.16
CA GLU A 80 10.82 -15.63 4.10
C GLU A 80 9.38 -15.29 3.73
N ASN A 81 9.03 -13.99 3.67
CA ASN A 81 7.65 -13.52 3.47
C ASN A 81 7.53 -12.50 2.34
N ALA A 82 8.61 -12.18 1.62
CA ALA A 82 8.59 -11.32 0.46
C ALA A 82 9.13 -12.06 -0.77
N VAL A 83 8.55 -11.79 -1.94
CA VAL A 83 9.04 -12.37 -3.19
C VAL A 83 10.39 -11.74 -3.53
N MET A 84 11.39 -12.58 -3.83
CA MET A 84 12.74 -12.11 -4.15
C MET A 84 12.81 -11.66 -5.61
N PRO A 85 13.07 -10.37 -5.89
CA PRO A 85 13.22 -9.89 -7.26
C PRO A 85 14.55 -10.37 -7.85
N ILE A 86 14.59 -10.51 -9.17
CA ILE A 86 15.79 -10.99 -9.89
C ILE A 86 16.40 -9.87 -10.70
N ALA A 87 15.60 -9.24 -11.55
CA ALA A 87 16.06 -8.18 -12.42
C ALA A 87 14.89 -7.35 -12.96
N TRP A 88 15.21 -6.17 -13.48
CA TRP A 88 14.32 -5.35 -14.28
C TRP A 88 15.11 -4.68 -15.39
N GLY A 89 14.42 -4.14 -16.40
CA GLY A 89 15.06 -3.32 -17.42
C GLY A 89 14.11 -2.90 -18.53
N TYR A 90 14.65 -2.16 -19.49
CA TYR A 90 13.96 -1.78 -20.72
C TYR A 90 14.11 -2.87 -21.80
N PHE A 91 13.27 -2.82 -22.83
CA PHE A 91 13.52 -3.60 -24.03
C PHE A 91 14.69 -2.98 -24.79
N GLN A 92 15.55 -3.83 -25.37
CA GLN A 92 16.80 -3.41 -26.00
C GLN A 92 16.61 -2.33 -27.06
N ASP A 93 15.58 -2.47 -27.90
CA ASP A 93 15.29 -1.57 -29.01
C ASP A 93 14.11 -0.62 -28.75
N ASP A 94 13.49 -0.69 -27.56
CA ASP A 94 12.27 0.06 -27.24
C ASP A 94 12.19 0.43 -25.75
N LYS A 95 12.65 1.64 -25.41
CA LYS A 95 12.62 2.15 -24.03
C LYS A 95 11.24 2.62 -23.58
N THR A 96 10.24 2.62 -24.46
CA THR A 96 8.84 2.85 -24.08
C THR A 96 8.22 1.63 -23.39
N LYS A 97 8.97 0.51 -23.35
CA LYS A 97 8.58 -0.72 -22.68
C LYS A 97 9.62 -1.16 -21.67
N ALA A 98 9.15 -1.73 -20.56
CA ALA A 98 9.98 -2.28 -19.52
C ALA A 98 9.52 -3.68 -19.09
N TRP A 99 10.38 -4.38 -18.39
CA TRP A 99 10.11 -5.70 -17.84
C TRP A 99 10.64 -5.80 -16.41
N PHE A 100 9.97 -6.62 -15.62
CA PHE A 100 10.38 -7.01 -14.27
C PHE A 100 10.34 -8.53 -14.17
N LEU A 101 11.32 -9.10 -13.48
CA LEU A 101 11.54 -10.53 -13.32
C LEU A 101 11.72 -10.88 -11.84
N THR A 102 10.96 -11.86 -11.37
CA THR A 102 10.98 -12.32 -9.98
C THR A 102 10.81 -13.83 -9.88
N HIS A 103 11.09 -14.40 -8.71
CA HIS A 103 10.88 -15.82 -8.46
C HIS A 103 9.38 -16.16 -8.53
N PHE A 104 9.04 -17.21 -9.26
CA PHE A 104 7.67 -17.72 -9.23
C PHE A 104 7.37 -18.32 -7.85
N ARG A 105 6.24 -17.93 -7.26
CA ARG A 105 5.70 -18.52 -6.04
C ARG A 105 4.34 -19.12 -6.32
N ASN A 106 4.09 -20.31 -5.80
CA ASN A 106 2.79 -20.96 -5.92
C ASN A 106 1.88 -20.42 -4.82
N LEU A 107 1.12 -19.37 -5.14
CA LEU A 107 0.32 -18.64 -4.16
C LEU A 107 -1.15 -19.05 -4.22
N LEU A 108 -1.75 -19.29 -3.06
CA LEU A 108 -3.18 -19.49 -2.90
C LEU A 108 -3.82 -18.20 -2.40
N ALA A 109 -4.89 -17.80 -3.10
CA ALA A 109 -5.75 -16.69 -2.73
C ALA A 109 -6.56 -17.03 -1.47
N ASN A 110 -5.89 -17.00 -0.32
CA ASN A 110 -6.48 -17.17 1.00
C ASN A 110 -5.83 -16.16 1.96
N ALA A 111 -6.67 -15.44 2.72
CA ALA A 111 -6.16 -14.50 3.70
C ALA A 111 -5.45 -15.27 4.84
N PRO A 112 -4.24 -14.87 5.23
CA PRO A 112 -3.56 -15.49 6.36
C PRO A 112 -4.30 -15.20 7.67
N LYS A 113 -4.10 -16.05 8.69
CA LYS A 113 -4.62 -15.72 10.02
C LYS A 113 -3.88 -14.50 10.55
N ILE A 114 -4.57 -13.67 11.34
CA ILE A 114 -3.96 -12.49 11.98
C ILE A 114 -2.73 -12.90 12.81
N SER A 115 -2.78 -14.03 13.51
CA SER A 115 -1.66 -14.55 14.31
C SER A 115 -0.41 -14.90 13.48
N GLU A 116 -0.58 -15.23 12.20
CA GLU A 116 0.51 -15.57 11.28
C GLU A 116 1.04 -14.31 10.59
N PHE A 117 0.15 -13.37 10.24
CA PHE A 117 0.52 -12.19 9.44
C PHE A 117 0.99 -10.99 10.27
N LEU A 118 0.39 -10.73 11.44
CA LEU A 118 0.74 -9.60 12.29
C LEU A 118 2.24 -9.57 12.67
N PRO A 119 2.89 -10.68 13.04
CA PRO A 119 4.32 -10.68 13.32
C PRO A 119 5.18 -10.26 12.12
N ILE A 120 4.78 -10.61 10.90
CA ILE A 120 5.52 -10.29 9.67
C ILE A 120 5.46 -8.79 9.39
N VAL A 121 4.27 -8.19 9.47
CA VAL A 121 4.07 -6.74 9.28
C VAL A 121 4.85 -5.96 10.34
N ARG A 122 4.79 -6.40 11.61
CA ARG A 122 5.61 -5.79 12.67
C ARG A 122 7.09 -5.92 12.41
N GLN A 123 7.57 -7.08 11.99
CA GLN A 123 8.99 -7.27 11.66
C GLN A 123 9.43 -6.32 10.55
N LEU A 124 8.64 -6.17 9.48
CA LEU A 124 8.91 -5.23 8.39
C LEU A 124 9.08 -3.80 8.94
N HIS A 125 8.12 -3.34 9.74
CA HIS A 125 8.12 -1.99 10.29
C HIS A 125 9.24 -1.77 11.32
N GLU A 126 9.44 -2.70 12.25
CA GLU A 126 10.38 -2.56 13.37
C GLU A 126 11.84 -2.78 12.95
N LYS A 127 12.12 -3.68 12.00
CA LYS A 127 13.49 -4.06 11.61
C LYS A 127 14.03 -3.33 10.38
N SER A 128 13.17 -2.72 9.57
CA SER A 128 13.61 -1.87 8.46
C SER A 128 14.36 -0.63 8.96
N VAL A 129 15.29 -0.10 8.16
CA VAL A 129 16.04 1.12 8.48
C VAL A 129 16.07 1.99 7.24
N SER A 130 15.54 3.21 7.33
CA SER A 130 15.63 4.18 6.24
C SER A 130 17.11 4.50 5.95
N PRO A 131 17.56 4.40 4.69
CA PRO A 131 18.96 4.64 4.32
C PRO A 131 19.40 6.09 4.56
N THR A 132 18.45 7.02 4.68
CA THR A 132 18.69 8.45 4.91
C THR A 132 18.29 8.91 6.31
N GLY A 133 17.65 8.04 7.10
CA GLY A 133 16.98 8.44 8.34
C GLY A 133 15.74 9.30 8.14
N LYS A 134 15.29 9.53 6.90
CA LYS A 134 14.13 10.36 6.51
C LYS A 134 12.99 9.51 5.95
N PHE A 135 11.81 10.11 5.80
CA PHE A 135 10.69 9.55 5.05
C PHE A 135 10.92 9.72 3.55
N GLY A 136 10.55 8.72 2.75
CA GLY A 136 10.72 8.75 1.30
C GLY A 136 11.23 7.44 0.69
N PHE A 137 11.54 7.46 -0.59
CA PHE A 137 12.15 6.34 -1.30
C PHE A 137 13.11 6.84 -2.39
N HIS A 138 14.08 6.01 -2.79
CA HIS A 138 15.14 6.43 -3.73
C HIS A 138 14.72 6.36 -5.21
N VAL A 139 13.61 5.69 -5.51
CA VAL A 139 12.98 5.64 -6.83
C VAL A 139 11.49 5.98 -6.68
N THR A 140 10.85 6.46 -7.75
CA THR A 140 9.43 6.82 -7.73
C THR A 140 8.54 5.57 -7.73
N PRO A 141 7.80 5.29 -6.65
CA PRO A 141 6.83 4.20 -6.58
C PRO A 141 5.56 4.57 -7.35
N PHE A 142 4.73 3.57 -7.61
CA PHE A 142 3.46 3.74 -8.31
C PHE A 142 2.35 3.03 -7.55
N TYR A 143 1.26 3.74 -7.24
CA TYR A 143 0.09 3.16 -6.59
C TYR A 143 -0.94 2.77 -7.63
N GLY A 144 -0.77 1.60 -8.26
CA GLY A 144 -1.43 1.31 -9.53
C GLY A 144 -0.85 2.19 -10.64
N PRO A 145 -1.65 2.82 -11.51
CA PRO A 145 -1.16 3.75 -12.54
C PRO A 145 -0.48 5.04 -12.06
N PRO A 146 -0.98 5.78 -11.04
CA PRO A 146 -0.40 7.06 -10.65
C PRO A 146 0.97 6.93 -9.96
N PRO A 147 1.98 7.74 -10.35
CA PRO A 147 3.23 7.84 -9.61
C PRO A 147 3.01 8.50 -8.25
N MET A 148 3.74 8.06 -7.24
CA MET A 148 3.68 8.59 -5.87
C MET A 148 4.73 9.69 -5.65
N ILE A 149 4.39 10.72 -4.87
CA ILE A 149 5.31 11.82 -4.56
C ILE A 149 6.03 11.56 -3.23
N VAL A 150 7.14 10.81 -3.30
CA VAL A 150 7.85 10.29 -2.13
C VAL A 150 9.24 10.88 -1.89
N ASP A 151 9.50 12.10 -2.39
CA ASP A 151 10.78 12.79 -2.17
C ASP A 151 11.12 12.89 -0.68
N TRP A 152 12.41 12.74 -0.37
CA TRP A 152 12.90 12.65 1.00
C TRP A 152 12.57 13.88 1.85
N THR A 153 12.03 13.64 3.05
CA THR A 153 11.74 14.69 4.06
C THR A 153 11.79 14.10 5.47
N ASP A 154 12.12 14.91 6.47
CA ASP A 154 12.03 14.54 7.89
C ASP A 154 10.66 14.91 8.51
N ASP A 155 9.76 15.50 7.74
CA ASP A 155 8.42 15.90 8.15
C ASP A 155 7.35 14.98 7.54
N TRP A 156 6.72 14.15 8.37
CA TRP A 156 5.70 13.19 7.95
C TRP A 156 4.37 13.87 7.60
N GLU A 157 4.00 14.92 8.32
CA GLU A 157 2.79 15.69 8.00
C GLU A 157 2.91 16.29 6.60
N PHE A 158 4.05 16.91 6.30
CA PHE A 158 4.36 17.43 4.97
C PHE A 158 4.39 16.33 3.91
N PHE A 159 5.08 15.21 4.19
CA PHE A 159 5.15 14.06 3.28
C PHE A 159 3.74 13.60 2.89
N TRP A 160 2.91 13.31 3.89
CA TRP A 160 1.58 12.77 3.68
C TRP A 160 0.65 13.78 2.99
N THR A 161 0.69 15.05 3.40
CA THR A 161 -0.13 16.11 2.79
C THR A 161 0.17 16.29 1.32
N ARG A 162 1.46 16.30 0.94
CA ARG A 162 1.88 16.42 -0.47
C ARG A 162 1.38 15.24 -1.31
N GLU A 163 1.50 14.03 -0.80
CA GLU A 163 0.98 12.84 -1.48
C GLU A 163 -0.54 12.90 -1.62
N PHE A 164 -1.24 13.22 -0.53
CA PHE A 164 -2.70 13.30 -0.49
C PHE A 164 -3.25 14.29 -1.53
N ARG A 165 -2.62 15.46 -1.64
CA ARG A 165 -2.95 16.47 -2.67
C ARG A 165 -2.75 15.94 -4.09
N SER A 166 -1.68 15.19 -4.34
CA SER A 166 -1.47 14.51 -5.63
C SER A 166 -2.58 13.50 -5.94
N GLY A 167 -3.04 12.75 -4.93
CA GLY A 167 -4.15 11.82 -5.07
C GLY A 167 -5.48 12.50 -5.41
N LEU A 168 -5.79 13.63 -4.77
CA LEU A 168 -6.96 14.45 -5.09
C LEU A 168 -6.92 14.94 -6.55
N GLN A 169 -5.78 15.48 -6.98
CA GLN A 169 -5.59 15.94 -8.37
C GLN A 169 -5.76 14.80 -9.37
N TYR A 170 -5.22 13.62 -9.07
CA TYR A 170 -5.41 12.43 -9.90
C TYR A 170 -6.89 12.03 -9.98
N ALA A 171 -7.59 11.98 -8.85
CA ALA A 171 -9.02 11.64 -8.82
C ALA A 171 -9.85 12.63 -9.66
N GLN A 172 -9.59 13.93 -9.55
CA GLN A 172 -10.26 14.95 -10.38
C GLN A 172 -9.98 14.75 -11.86
N LYS A 173 -8.72 14.52 -12.23
CA LYS A 173 -8.34 14.26 -13.62
C LYS A 173 -9.07 13.05 -14.21
N MET A 174 -9.28 12.00 -13.41
CA MET A 174 -9.86 10.73 -13.87
C MET A 174 -11.39 10.66 -13.75
N ARG A 175 -12.01 11.46 -12.89
CA ARG A 175 -13.45 11.39 -12.59
C ARG A 175 -14.22 12.69 -12.87
N GLY A 176 -13.52 13.72 -13.31
CA GLY A 176 -14.07 15.05 -13.51
C GLY A 176 -13.88 15.92 -12.27
N GLU A 177 -13.96 17.22 -12.49
CA GLU A 177 -13.86 18.21 -11.43
C GLU A 177 -14.96 18.02 -10.39
N ASN A 178 -14.56 18.09 -9.12
CA ASN A 178 -15.48 17.98 -7.99
C ASN A 178 -15.11 19.09 -6.98
N PRO A 179 -15.72 20.28 -7.10
CA PRO A 179 -15.41 21.40 -6.23
C PRO A 179 -15.72 21.12 -4.75
N GLU A 180 -16.81 20.41 -4.48
CA GLU A 180 -17.21 20.02 -3.11
C GLU A 180 -16.16 19.12 -2.46
N LEU A 181 -15.61 18.15 -3.20
CA LEU A 181 -14.53 17.29 -2.70
C LEU A 181 -13.30 18.13 -2.33
N MET A 182 -12.92 19.10 -3.16
CA MET A 182 -11.75 19.93 -2.89
C MET A 182 -11.97 20.85 -1.69
N GLU A 183 -13.13 21.50 -1.58
CA GLU A 183 -13.45 22.36 -0.45
C GLU A 183 -13.35 21.59 0.88
N VAL A 184 -13.98 20.42 0.97
CA VAL A 184 -13.91 19.56 2.15
C VAL A 184 -12.48 19.06 2.40
N ALA A 185 -11.73 18.74 1.33
CA ALA A 185 -10.36 18.29 1.44
C ALA A 185 -9.41 19.39 1.94
N GLU A 186 -9.58 20.64 1.51
CA GLU A 186 -8.78 21.76 2.02
C GLU A 186 -9.06 21.99 3.51
N GLU A 187 -10.32 22.03 3.94
CA GLU A 187 -10.64 22.16 5.36
C GLU A 187 -10.09 20.98 6.18
N PHE A 188 -10.16 19.76 5.64
CA PHE A 188 -9.57 18.58 6.26
C PHE A 188 -8.05 18.69 6.39
N ILE A 189 -7.36 19.15 5.34
CA ILE A 189 -5.91 19.37 5.34
C ILE A 189 -5.51 20.46 6.33
N GLU A 190 -6.27 21.55 6.41
CA GLU A 190 -5.96 22.67 7.31
C GLU A 190 -6.21 22.32 8.79
N LYS A 191 -7.27 21.58 9.11
CA LYS A 191 -7.66 21.32 10.50
C LYS A 191 -7.22 19.95 11.00
N VAL A 192 -7.59 18.90 10.29
CA VAL A 192 -7.51 17.51 10.80
C VAL A 192 -6.12 16.94 10.62
N VAL A 193 -5.49 17.16 9.47
CA VAL A 193 -4.16 16.61 9.17
C VAL A 193 -3.12 17.06 10.20
N PRO A 194 -2.92 18.36 10.50
CA PRO A 194 -1.98 18.78 11.54
C PRO A 194 -2.41 18.27 12.91
N ARG A 195 -3.72 18.26 13.24
CA ARG A 195 -4.22 17.74 14.51
C ARG A 195 -3.85 16.27 14.73
N LEU A 196 -3.85 15.44 13.70
CA LEU A 196 -3.59 14.00 13.83
C LEU A 196 -2.14 13.60 13.56
N LEU A 197 -1.42 14.33 12.71
CA LEU A 197 -0.07 13.95 12.28
C LEU A 197 1.03 14.72 13.00
N ARG A 198 0.85 16.00 13.30
CA ARG A 198 1.88 16.80 13.99
C ARG A 198 2.27 16.23 15.35
N PRO A 199 1.32 15.78 16.19
CA PRO A 199 1.64 15.15 17.47
C PRO A 199 2.55 13.92 17.37
N LEU A 200 2.68 13.28 16.21
CA LEU A 200 3.59 12.13 16.04
C LEU A 200 5.08 12.52 16.17
N GLN A 201 5.42 13.78 15.92
CA GLN A 201 6.80 14.29 15.85
C GLN A 201 7.06 15.47 16.81
N THR A 202 6.11 15.79 17.69
CA THR A 202 6.18 16.94 18.61
C THR A 202 5.88 16.52 20.04
N GLY A 203 6.10 17.40 21.02
CA GLY A 203 5.93 17.02 22.43
C GLY A 203 6.89 15.91 22.90
N GLY A 204 8.12 15.92 22.38
CA GLY A 204 9.12 14.90 22.67
C GLY A 204 8.88 13.55 21.98
N ARG A 205 7.83 13.43 21.14
CA ARG A 205 7.55 12.22 20.35
C ARG A 205 8.32 12.24 19.06
N THR A 206 8.64 11.04 18.58
CA THR A 206 9.30 10.82 17.30
C THR A 206 8.72 9.57 16.66
N ILE A 207 8.47 9.61 15.36
CA ILE A 207 8.16 8.43 14.57
C ILE A 207 9.37 7.99 13.76
N LYS A 208 9.56 6.67 13.69
CA LYS A 208 10.60 6.04 12.89
C LYS A 208 10.15 5.93 11.43
N PRO A 209 10.92 6.41 10.44
CA PRO A 209 10.71 6.08 9.03
C PRO A 209 10.87 4.58 8.81
N SER A 210 9.74 3.89 8.73
CA SER A 210 9.65 2.43 8.63
C SER A 210 9.34 2.07 7.19
N LEU A 211 9.93 1.01 6.65
CA LEU A 211 9.60 0.53 5.31
C LEU A 211 8.13 0.08 5.31
N CYS A 212 7.29 0.80 4.57
CA CYS A 212 5.90 0.49 4.33
C CYS A 212 5.77 -0.30 3.03
N HIS A 213 4.80 -1.23 2.99
CA HIS A 213 4.37 -1.85 1.75
C HIS A 213 3.62 -0.89 0.84
N GLY A 214 2.87 0.04 1.41
CA GLY A 214 2.16 1.10 0.70
C GLY A 214 0.87 0.66 0.01
N ASP A 215 0.73 -0.62 -0.33
CA ASP A 215 -0.50 -1.23 -0.88
C ASP A 215 -0.82 -2.59 -0.24
N LEU A 216 -0.94 -2.61 1.09
CA LEU A 216 -1.08 -3.86 1.86
C LEU A 216 -2.55 -4.29 1.99
N TRP A 217 -3.01 -5.16 1.07
CA TRP A 217 -4.37 -5.69 1.05
C TRP A 217 -4.42 -7.15 0.56
N ASP A 218 -5.58 -7.80 0.62
CA ASP A 218 -5.72 -9.25 0.36
C ASP A 218 -5.23 -9.69 -1.02
N GLY A 219 -5.27 -8.80 -2.02
CA GLY A 219 -4.76 -9.09 -3.36
C GLY A 219 -3.25 -9.23 -3.41
N ASN A 220 -2.54 -8.58 -2.48
CA ASN A 220 -1.07 -8.52 -2.37
C ASN A 220 -0.55 -9.36 -1.18
N ILE A 221 -1.43 -10.15 -0.54
CA ILE A 221 -1.10 -11.00 0.60
C ILE A 221 -1.70 -12.38 0.34
N GLN A 222 -0.84 -13.37 0.13
CA GLN A 222 -1.29 -14.73 -0.18
C GLN A 222 -0.47 -15.77 0.55
N MET A 223 -1.04 -16.96 0.72
CA MET A 223 -0.32 -18.09 1.32
C MET A 223 0.50 -18.81 0.25
N ASP A 224 1.79 -18.97 0.47
CA ASP A 224 2.64 -19.80 -0.37
C ASP A 224 2.40 -21.27 -0.06
N VAL A 225 2.09 -22.05 -1.10
CA VAL A 225 1.75 -23.48 -0.98
C VAL A 225 2.91 -24.32 -0.50
N ASP A 226 4.12 -23.97 -0.94
CA ASP A 226 5.30 -24.82 -0.73
C ASP A 226 5.88 -24.61 0.68
N THR A 227 5.75 -23.40 1.21
CA THR A 227 6.28 -23.00 2.53
C THR A 227 5.23 -22.87 3.61
N GLU A 228 3.94 -22.83 3.25
CA GLU A 228 2.80 -22.57 4.13
C GLU A 228 2.92 -21.24 4.90
N LYS A 229 3.61 -20.24 4.32
CA LYS A 229 3.82 -18.92 4.93
C LYS A 229 3.04 -17.84 4.20
N PRO A 230 2.57 -16.80 4.92
CA PRO A 230 2.08 -15.58 4.28
C PRO A 230 3.19 -14.89 3.48
N MET A 231 2.89 -14.50 2.26
CA MET A 231 3.77 -13.77 1.35
C MET A 231 3.15 -12.43 0.99
N VAL A 232 4.00 -11.39 0.93
CA VAL A 232 3.67 -10.07 0.39
C VAL A 232 4.38 -9.85 -0.95
N PHE A 233 3.71 -9.16 -1.87
CA PHE A 233 4.20 -8.85 -3.22
C PHE A 233 3.50 -7.61 -3.77
N ASP A 234 3.96 -7.12 -4.92
CA ASP A 234 3.47 -5.89 -5.57
C ASP A 234 3.49 -4.65 -4.65
N PRO A 235 4.64 -4.31 -4.05
CA PRO A 235 4.72 -3.18 -3.14
C PRO A 235 4.64 -1.83 -3.86
N CYS A 236 4.12 -0.84 -3.16
CA CYS A 236 4.24 0.60 -3.46
C CYS A 236 5.19 1.22 -2.43
N PRO A 237 6.50 0.90 -2.48
CA PRO A 237 7.40 1.03 -1.34
C PRO A 237 7.75 2.49 -0.99
N PHE A 238 7.80 2.80 0.30
CA PHE A 238 8.45 4.01 0.82
C PHE A 238 8.77 3.82 2.31
N TYR A 239 9.71 4.62 2.84
CA TYR A 239 9.90 4.75 4.28
C TYR A 239 8.93 5.80 4.81
N GLY A 240 8.02 5.42 5.70
CA GLY A 240 6.92 6.26 6.18
C GLY A 240 6.55 5.97 7.63
N HIS A 241 5.43 6.55 8.07
CA HIS A 241 4.78 6.12 9.30
C HIS A 241 4.08 4.77 9.07
N HIS A 242 4.46 3.77 9.86
CA HIS A 242 4.04 2.39 9.67
C HIS A 242 2.52 2.16 9.76
N GLU A 243 1.76 3.05 10.40
CA GLU A 243 0.30 2.93 10.47
C GLU A 243 -0.38 3.13 9.10
N MET A 244 0.31 3.74 8.13
CA MET A 244 -0.20 3.93 6.77
C MET A 244 -0.45 2.61 6.04
N ASP A 245 0.31 1.55 6.34
CA ASP A 245 0.08 0.21 5.77
C ASP A 245 -1.28 -0.39 6.16
N LEU A 246 -1.96 0.17 7.17
CA LEU A 246 -3.28 -0.27 7.61
C LEU A 246 -4.43 0.40 6.83
N GLN A 247 -4.13 1.29 5.88
CA GLN A 247 -5.14 2.10 5.17
C GLN A 247 -6.22 1.27 4.49
N CYS A 248 -5.85 0.15 3.87
CA CYS A 248 -6.80 -0.71 3.17
C CYS A 248 -7.73 -1.39 4.16
N MET A 249 -7.18 -1.92 5.25
CA MET A 249 -7.86 -2.80 6.20
C MET A 249 -8.99 -2.12 6.99
N ARG A 250 -9.17 -0.80 6.89
CA ARG A 250 -10.34 -0.10 7.46
C ARG A 250 -11.62 -0.42 6.70
N SER A 251 -11.55 -0.51 5.37
CA SER A 251 -12.75 -0.66 4.54
C SER A 251 -13.26 -2.11 4.57
N PRO A 252 -14.58 -2.34 4.66
CA PRO A 252 -15.16 -3.68 4.66
C PRO A 252 -14.99 -4.42 3.33
N ARG A 253 -14.48 -3.76 2.27
CA ARG A 253 -14.19 -4.38 0.98
C ARG A 253 -12.98 -5.34 1.02
N TYR A 254 -12.19 -5.28 2.09
CA TYR A 254 -10.99 -6.12 2.27
C TYR A 254 -11.24 -7.19 3.34
N ASN A 255 -10.79 -8.41 3.08
CA ASN A 255 -11.04 -9.61 3.89
C ASN A 255 -10.22 -9.64 5.19
N ILE A 256 -8.95 -9.24 5.18
CA ILE A 256 -8.12 -9.07 6.40
C ILE A 256 -8.84 -8.14 7.37
N GLY A 257 -9.37 -7.04 6.82
CA GLY A 257 -10.36 -6.18 7.44
C GLY A 257 -9.97 -5.56 8.78
N TYR A 258 -10.96 -4.94 9.41
CA TYR A 258 -10.73 -4.06 10.56
C TYR A 258 -10.29 -4.78 11.83
N ASN A 259 -10.48 -6.11 11.91
CA ASN A 259 -9.97 -6.89 13.03
C ASN A 259 -8.44 -6.91 13.06
N PHE A 260 -7.77 -6.90 11.91
CA PHE A 260 -6.31 -6.78 11.88
C PHE A 260 -5.85 -5.42 12.43
N VAL A 261 -6.54 -4.33 12.05
CA VAL A 261 -6.27 -2.98 12.56
C VAL A 261 -6.37 -2.94 14.09
N LYS A 262 -7.40 -3.57 14.66
CA LYS A 262 -7.58 -3.67 16.12
C LYS A 262 -6.46 -4.45 16.81
N GLU A 263 -6.04 -5.59 16.26
CA GLU A 263 -4.95 -6.38 16.84
C GLU A 263 -3.59 -5.66 16.70
N TYR A 264 -3.35 -4.98 15.59
CA TYR A 264 -2.17 -4.15 15.38
C TYR A 264 -2.09 -3.02 16.41
N ALA A 265 -3.20 -2.32 16.66
CA ALA A 265 -3.27 -1.21 17.61
C ALA A 265 -2.77 -1.57 19.02
N LYS A 266 -2.98 -2.82 19.46
CA LYS A 266 -2.55 -3.31 20.78
C LYS A 266 -1.04 -3.39 20.94
N VAL A 267 -0.30 -3.46 19.84
CA VAL A 267 1.12 -3.81 19.84
C VAL A 267 2.00 -2.87 19.03
N GLY A 268 1.41 -1.95 18.27
CA GLY A 268 2.15 -1.07 17.36
C GLY A 268 1.48 0.27 17.11
N ALA A 269 0.56 0.74 17.96
CA ALA A 269 0.03 2.10 17.84
C ALA A 269 1.10 3.14 18.25
N SER A 270 1.21 4.22 17.47
CA SER A 270 2.02 5.39 17.81
C SER A 270 1.29 6.30 18.81
N GLN A 271 2.05 7.01 19.64
CA GLN A 271 1.50 8.03 20.54
C GLN A 271 1.05 9.28 19.75
N PRO A 272 -0.08 9.93 20.11
CA PRO A 272 -1.07 9.52 21.11
C PRO A 272 -1.86 8.30 20.65
N HIS A 273 -2.07 7.33 21.54
CA HIS A 273 -2.77 6.09 21.20
C HIS A 273 -4.26 6.33 20.92
N GLU A 274 -4.88 7.30 21.58
CA GLU A 274 -6.28 7.69 21.40
C GLU A 274 -6.59 8.18 19.98
N ASP A 275 -5.59 8.73 19.29
CA ASP A 275 -5.71 9.22 17.92
C ASP A 275 -5.53 8.11 16.87
N PHE A 276 -5.11 6.91 17.25
CA PHE A 276 -4.81 5.80 16.32
C PHE A 276 -5.96 5.51 15.35
N ASN A 277 -7.20 5.45 15.84
CA ASN A 277 -8.35 5.15 15.00
C ASN A 277 -8.61 6.26 13.97
N ASP A 278 -8.47 7.52 14.39
CA ASP A 278 -8.65 8.66 13.49
C ASP A 278 -7.49 8.76 12.48
N ARG A 279 -6.26 8.42 12.87
CA ARG A 279 -5.14 8.30 11.93
C ARG A 279 -5.38 7.19 10.91
N ASN A 280 -5.88 6.03 11.34
CA ASN A 280 -6.28 4.98 10.40
C ASN A 280 -7.39 5.43 9.44
N ALA A 281 -8.35 6.24 9.91
CA ALA A 281 -9.36 6.87 9.05
C ALA A 281 -8.73 7.82 8.02
N LEU A 282 -7.83 8.69 8.47
CA LEU A 282 -7.06 9.61 7.60
C LEU A 282 -6.30 8.85 6.51
N TYR A 283 -5.58 7.78 6.85
CA TYR A 283 -4.88 6.97 5.85
C TYR A 283 -5.86 6.25 4.90
N ALA A 284 -6.98 5.75 5.41
CA ALA A 284 -8.01 5.10 4.59
C ALA A 284 -8.68 6.06 3.60
N ILE A 285 -8.90 7.34 3.96
CA ILE A 285 -9.43 8.36 3.05
C ILE A 285 -8.53 8.52 1.82
N ARG A 286 -7.20 8.55 2.02
CA ARG A 286 -6.23 8.57 0.91
C ARG A 286 -6.39 7.36 0.00
N ASN A 287 -6.51 6.16 0.59
CA ASN A 287 -6.73 4.93 -0.18
C ASN A 287 -8.04 4.98 -0.99
N ASP A 288 -9.12 5.49 -0.41
CA ASP A 288 -10.43 5.60 -1.05
C ASP A 288 -10.41 6.56 -2.25
N ILE A 289 -9.79 7.72 -2.10
CA ILE A 289 -9.59 8.69 -3.19
C ILE A 289 -8.78 8.07 -4.33
N MET A 290 -7.66 7.42 -4.02
CA MET A 290 -6.81 6.77 -5.02
C MET A 290 -7.55 5.64 -5.74
N THR A 291 -8.24 4.79 -4.97
CA THR A 291 -9.01 3.66 -5.51
C THR A 291 -10.11 4.15 -6.45
N ALA A 292 -10.86 5.18 -6.06
CA ALA A 292 -11.89 5.78 -6.91
C ALA A 292 -11.30 6.38 -8.19
N GLY A 293 -10.17 7.09 -8.09
CA GLY A 293 -9.47 7.67 -9.23
C GLY A 293 -9.03 6.63 -10.26
N MET A 294 -8.55 5.47 -9.80
CA MET A 294 -8.12 4.39 -10.69
C MET A 294 -9.29 3.61 -11.29
N TRP A 295 -10.30 3.28 -10.48
CA TRP A 295 -11.29 2.26 -10.83
C TRP A 295 -12.72 2.82 -10.89
N PRO A 296 -13.35 2.92 -12.08
CA PRO A 296 -14.67 3.54 -12.22
C PRO A 296 -15.77 2.89 -11.38
N GLN A 297 -15.69 1.57 -11.17
CA GLN A 297 -16.64 0.82 -10.34
C GLN A 297 -16.59 1.21 -8.85
N TRP A 298 -15.53 1.90 -8.42
CA TRP A 298 -15.33 2.38 -7.06
C TRP A 298 -15.46 3.90 -6.94
N ALA A 299 -16.04 4.58 -7.94
CA ALA A 299 -16.17 6.04 -7.93
C ALA A 299 -16.94 6.58 -6.71
N SER A 300 -17.89 5.81 -6.17
CA SER A 300 -18.67 6.16 -4.96
C SER A 300 -17.82 6.27 -3.69
N LEU A 301 -16.57 5.78 -3.70
CA LEU A 301 -15.65 6.01 -2.59
C LEU A 301 -15.27 7.48 -2.42
N LEU A 302 -15.42 8.33 -3.45
CA LEU A 302 -15.24 9.78 -3.29
C LEU A 302 -16.29 10.39 -2.35
N ASP A 303 -17.53 9.90 -2.40
CA ASP A 303 -18.57 10.35 -1.48
C ASP A 303 -18.30 9.87 -0.04
N GLN A 304 -17.86 8.61 0.11
CA GLN A 304 -17.45 8.08 1.42
C GLN A 304 -16.25 8.84 2.00
N ALA A 305 -15.27 9.22 1.15
CA ALA A 305 -14.14 10.03 1.56
C ALA A 305 -14.59 11.42 2.04
N LYS A 306 -15.52 12.09 1.33
CA LYS A 306 -16.11 13.36 1.79
C LYS A 306 -16.80 13.22 3.14
N GLU A 307 -17.60 12.16 3.33
CA GLU A 307 -18.30 11.91 4.59
C GLU A 307 -17.33 11.66 5.75
N GLU A 308 -16.29 10.85 5.54
CA GLU A 308 -15.31 10.56 6.60
C GLU A 308 -14.44 11.79 6.92
N MET A 309 -14.09 12.62 5.92
CA MET A 309 -13.44 13.91 6.15
C MET A 309 -14.33 14.83 6.98
N ARG A 310 -15.62 14.98 6.63
CA ARG A 310 -16.59 15.78 7.40
C ARG A 310 -16.75 15.28 8.83
N ARG A 311 -16.81 13.95 9.04
CA ARG A 311 -16.87 13.35 10.37
C ARG A 311 -15.65 13.74 11.21
N LEU A 312 -14.46 13.69 10.63
CA LEU A 312 -13.22 14.05 11.32
C LEU A 312 -13.12 15.56 11.58
N ILE A 313 -13.54 16.40 10.63
CA ILE A 313 -13.63 17.86 10.83
C ILE A 313 -14.57 18.18 11.99
N ALA A 314 -15.76 17.56 12.03
CA ALA A 314 -16.72 17.75 13.11
C ALA A 314 -16.21 17.26 14.48
N LYS A 315 -15.38 16.21 14.49
CA LYS A 315 -14.75 15.69 15.71
C LYS A 315 -13.60 16.57 16.20
N HIS A 316 -12.87 17.22 15.29
CA HIS A 316 -11.70 18.05 15.57
C HIS A 316 -11.90 19.49 15.06
N PRO A 317 -12.93 20.22 15.53
CA PRO A 317 -13.34 21.50 14.94
C PRO A 317 -12.29 22.62 15.10
N GLU A 318 -11.51 22.56 16.18
CA GLU A 318 -10.43 23.51 16.50
C GLU A 318 -9.09 23.11 15.85
N GLY A 319 -9.06 22.01 15.09
CA GLY A 319 -7.85 21.47 14.49
C GLY A 319 -6.75 21.26 15.53
N LEU A 320 -5.52 21.64 15.19
CA LEU A 320 -4.36 21.50 16.08
C LEU A 320 -4.50 22.30 17.38
N ALA A 321 -5.19 23.45 17.36
CA ALA A 321 -5.34 24.32 18.53
C ALA A 321 -6.12 23.65 19.68
N GLY A 322 -7.00 22.70 19.36
CA GLY A 322 -7.74 21.90 20.34
C GLY A 322 -7.01 20.63 20.81
N PHE A 323 -5.72 20.45 20.47
CA PHE A 323 -4.95 19.31 20.94
C PHE A 323 -4.48 19.51 22.39
N GLU A 324 -4.97 18.69 23.32
CA GLU A 324 -4.69 18.80 24.76
C GLU A 324 -3.35 18.17 25.22
N GLY A 325 -2.44 17.85 24.30
CA GLY A 325 -1.11 17.31 24.63
C GLY A 325 0.02 18.32 24.50
N ASP A 326 1.21 17.96 24.96
CA ASP A 326 2.39 18.84 24.91
C ASP A 326 2.76 19.16 23.45
N ILE A 327 2.37 20.34 22.99
CA ILE A 327 2.84 20.96 21.74
C ILE A 327 3.43 22.31 22.16
N THR A 328 4.73 22.46 21.98
CA THR A 328 5.40 23.72 22.30
C THR A 328 5.11 24.75 21.19
N PRO A 329 5.24 26.06 21.44
CA PRO A 329 5.09 27.06 20.38
C PRO A 329 6.01 26.84 19.17
N ASN A 330 7.17 26.19 19.36
CA ASN A 330 8.09 25.81 18.28
C ASN A 330 7.57 24.67 17.40
N ASP A 331 6.58 23.92 17.88
CA ASP A 331 5.90 22.84 17.17
C ASP A 331 4.73 23.38 16.32
N ILE A 332 4.35 24.64 16.50
CA ILE A 332 3.36 25.32 15.65
C ILE A 332 4.13 25.91 14.46
N ARG A 333 4.24 25.13 13.37
CA ARG A 333 4.71 25.64 12.08
C ARG A 333 3.56 26.41 11.42
N GLU A 334 3.84 27.65 11.00
CA GLU A 334 2.94 28.52 10.20
C GLU A 334 2.51 27.87 8.89
#